data_AF-A0A2V6F992-F1
#
_entry.id   AF-A0A2V6F992-F1
#
_cell.length_a   1.000
_cell.length_b   1.000
_cell.length_c   1.000
_cell.angle_alpha   90.00
_cell.angle_beta   90.00
_cell.angle_gamma   90.00
#
_symmetry.space_group_name_H-M   'P 1'
#
loop_
_entity.id
_entity.type
_entity.pdbx_description
1 polymer ?
#
loop_
_entity_poly.entity_id
_entity_poly.type
_entity_poly.pdbx_seq_one_letter_code
_entity_poly.pdbx_strand_id
1 'polypeptide(L)' 'RFFYLTTKAKQPYWDVKFRAKDFLVFGRETKGLPERVLNENRESCITIPMHGTRSLNLSTAVAIVLFEAMRQVRAGLA' A
#
# COMPACT_ATOMS: atom_id res chain seq x y z
N ARG A 1 -3.80 -11.00 4.77
CA ARG A 1 -2.70 -11.05 3.77
C ARG A 1 -1.79 -9.86 3.99
N PHE A 2 -0.56 -9.84 3.49
CA PHE A 2 0.31 -8.67 3.60
C PHE A 2 0.36 -7.95 2.27
N PHE A 3 0.23 -6.63 2.29
CA PHE A 3 0.44 -5.75 1.14
C PHE A 3 1.59 -4.80 1.43
N TYR A 4 2.56 -4.76 0.53
CA TYR A 4 3.80 -4.01 0.71
C TYR A 4 3.76 -2.76 -0.14
N LEU A 5 3.72 -1.59 0.50
CA LEU A 5 3.62 -0.33 -0.22
C LEU A 5 5.00 0.15 -0.67
N THR A 6 5.11 0.38 -1.98
CA THR A 6 6.33 0.89 -2.60
C THR A 6 6.03 1.61 -3.89
N THR A 7 6.78 2.67 -4.19
CA THR A 7 6.70 3.36 -5.49
C THR A 7 7.22 2.51 -6.65
N LYS A 8 7.90 1.39 -6.35
CA LYS A 8 8.46 0.46 -7.35
C LYS A 8 7.43 -0.54 -7.89
N ALA A 9 6.25 -0.62 -7.29
CA ALA A 9 5.18 -1.52 -7.71
C ALA A 9 4.36 -0.91 -8.86
N LYS A 10 3.75 -1.77 -9.68
CA LYS A 10 2.87 -1.34 -10.78
C LYS A 10 1.39 -1.39 -10.41
N GLN A 11 1.01 -2.22 -9.44
CA GLN A 11 -0.39 -2.40 -9.05
C GLN A 11 -0.88 -1.24 -8.16
N PRO A 12 -1.86 -0.44 -8.59
CA PRO A 12 -2.44 0.60 -7.76
C PRO A 12 -3.19 0.04 -6.55
N TYR A 13 -3.15 0.75 -5.43
CA TYR A 13 -3.84 0.32 -4.20
C TYR A 13 -5.36 0.21 -4.37
N TRP A 14 -6.00 1.02 -5.21
CA TRP A 14 -7.46 1.01 -5.40
C TRP A 14 -7.96 -0.18 -6.25
N ASP A 15 -7.07 -0.87 -6.97
CA ASP A 15 -7.43 -2.09 -7.71
C ASP A 15 -7.44 -3.33 -6.80
N VAL A 16 -6.88 -3.22 -5.60
CA VAL A 16 -6.87 -4.29 -4.60
C VAL A 16 -8.26 -4.45 -3.99
N LYS A 17 -8.68 -5.70 -3.83
CA LYS A 17 -9.84 -6.08 -3.02
C LYS A 17 -9.40 -6.38 -1.60
N PHE A 18 -9.41 -5.37 -0.74
CA PHE A 18 -9.05 -5.48 0.67
C PHE A 18 -10.07 -6.30 1.45
N ARG A 19 -9.58 -7.00 2.48
CA ARG A 19 -10.38 -7.82 3.38
C ARG A 19 -10.02 -7.51 4.82
N ALA A 20 -10.93 -7.81 5.74
CA ALA A 20 -10.62 -7.77 7.17
C ALA A 20 -9.38 -8.64 7.44
N LYS A 21 -8.52 -8.18 8.36
CA LYS A 21 -7.24 -8.82 8.73
C LYS A 21 -6.16 -8.80 7.64
N ASP A 22 -6.29 -7.95 6.62
CA ASP A 22 -5.14 -7.59 5.79
C ASP A 22 -4.22 -6.60 6.52
N PHE A 23 -2.92 -6.74 6.26
CA PHE A 23 -1.86 -5.92 6.82
C PHE A 23 -1.28 -5.04 5.73
N LEU A 24 -1.18 -3.75 6.01
CA LEU A 24 -0.54 -2.76 5.15
C LEU A 24 0.86 -2.48 5.70
N VAL A 25 1.89 -2.83 4.93
CA VAL A 25 3.29 -2.74 5.35
C VAL A 25 3.94 -1.54 4.65
N PHE A 26 4.45 -0.62 5.46
CA PHE A 26 5.11 0.58 4.99
C PHE A 26 6.57 0.59 5.43
N GLY A 27 7.42 1.15 4.57
CA GLY A 27 8.82 1.34 4.85
C GLY A 27 9.13 2.59 5.66
N ARG A 28 10.41 2.81 5.95
CA ARG A 28 10.88 4.07 6.54
C ARG A 28 10.68 5.21 5.53
N GLU A 29 10.32 6.40 6.00
CA GLU A 29 10.07 7.55 5.12
C GLU A 29 11.23 7.85 4.15
N THR A 30 12.47 7.75 4.62
CA THR A 30 13.66 8.07 3.81
C THR A 30 14.18 6.92 2.96
N LYS A 31 13.95 5.66 3.37
CA LYS A 31 14.59 4.48 2.76
C LYS A 31 13.60 3.49 2.16
N GLY A 32 12.31 3.65 2.39
CA GLY A 32 11.28 2.69 2.01
C GLY A 32 11.48 1.33 2.68
N LEU A 33 10.95 0.29 2.04
CA LEU A 33 11.14 -1.10 2.45
C LEU A 33 12.46 -1.64 1.89
N PRO A 34 13.17 -2.52 2.63
CA PRO A 34 14.33 -3.22 2.09
C PRO A 34 13.99 -3.95 0.79
N GLU A 35 14.88 -3.89 -0.20
CA GLU A 35 14.63 -4.48 -1.51
C GLU A 35 14.38 -6.00 -1.46
N ARG A 36 15.05 -6.69 -0.55
CA ARG A 36 14.83 -8.12 -0.28
C ARG A 36 13.36 -8.41 0.05
N VAL A 37 12.75 -7.61 0.93
CA VAL A 37 11.33 -7.78 1.32
C VAL A 37 10.41 -7.59 0.12
N LEU A 38 10.69 -6.59 -0.73
CA LEU A 38 9.92 -6.34 -1.95
C LEU A 38 10.04 -7.49 -2.96
N ASN A 39 11.26 -8.02 -3.14
CA ASN A 39 11.53 -9.10 -4.08
C ASN A 39 10.88 -10.42 -3.65
N GLU A 40 10.91 -10.74 -2.35
CA GLU A 40 10.27 -11.93 -1.78
C GLU A 40 8.73 -11.85 -1.84
N ASN A 41 8.14 -10.66 -1.95
CA ASN A 41 6.69 -10.42 -1.89
C ASN A 41 6.17 -9.64 -3.10
N ARG A 42 6.78 -9.84 -4.28
CA ARG A 42 6.50 -9.04 -5.48
C ARG A 42 5.03 -8.99 -5.88
N GLU A 43 4.31 -10.10 -5.74
CA GLU A 43 2.89 -10.22 -6.13
C GLU A 43 1.93 -9.45 -5.23
N SER A 44 2.36 -9.10 -4.01
CA SER A 44 1.57 -8.33 -3.07
C SER A 44 2.10 -6.91 -2.86
N CYS A 45 3.06 -6.50 -3.70
CA CYS A 45 3.56 -5.13 -3.73
C CYS A 45 2.56 -4.24 -4.47
N ILE A 46 2.18 -3.13 -3.83
CA ILE A 46 1.21 -2.17 -4.37
C ILE A 46 1.75 -0.74 -4.26
N THR A 47 1.20 0.16 -5.06
CA THR A 47 1.65 1.56 -5.12
C THR A 47 0.50 2.54 -4.95
N ILE A 48 0.82 3.75 -4.51
CA ILE A 48 -0.01 4.93 -4.71
C ILE A 48 0.54 5.58 -5.99
N PRO A 49 -0.19 5.51 -7.12
CA PRO A 49 0.27 6.15 -8.36
C PRO A 49 0.48 7.65 -8.13
N MET A 50 1.65 8.14 -8.54
CA MET A 50 2.03 9.55 -8.49
C MET A 50 2.64 9.93 -9.84
N HIS A 51 2.38 11.14 -10.31
CA HIS A 51 2.92 11.65 -11.57
C HIS A 51 3.75 12.90 -11.32
N GLY A 52 5.02 12.89 -11.75
CA GLY A 52 5.87 14.08 -11.79
C GLY A 52 6.29 14.66 -10.43
N THR A 53 5.95 14.01 -9.31
CA THR A 53 6.22 14.51 -7.95
C THR A 53 7.07 13.54 -7.13
N ARG A 54 7.66 14.06 -6.05
CA ARG A 54 8.29 13.22 -5.01
C ARG A 54 7.23 12.38 -4.29
N SER A 55 7.69 11.31 -3.65
CA SER A 55 6.84 10.52 -2.76
C SER A 55 6.15 11.38 -1.71
N LEU A 56 4.90 11.04 -1.44
CA LEU A 56 4.15 11.56 -0.29
C LEU A 56 4.91 11.27 1.01
N ASN A 57 4.70 12.12 2.00
CA ASN A 57 5.16 11.83 3.35
C ASN A 57 4.50 10.53 3.87
N LEU A 58 5.16 9.88 4.84
CA LEU A 58 4.73 8.55 5.27
C LEU A 58 3.30 8.55 5.85
N SER A 59 2.93 9.57 6.64
CA SER A 59 1.59 9.62 7.26
C SER A 59 0.47 9.76 6.23
N THR A 60 0.67 10.57 5.19
CA THR A 60 -0.31 10.74 4.10
C THR A 60 -0.47 9.45 3.31
N ALA A 61 0.64 8.78 2.98
CA ALA A 61 0.59 7.49 2.28
C ALA A 61 -0.17 6.43 3.10
N VAL A 62 0.06 6.36 4.41
CA VAL A 62 -0.68 5.46 5.32
C VAL A 62 -2.17 5.78 5.32
N ALA A 63 -2.53 7.05 5.50
CA ALA A 63 -3.92 7.47 5.56
C ALA A 63 -4.68 7.11 4.27
N ILE A 64 -4.12 7.40 3.09
CA ILE A 64 -4.76 7.12 1.79
C ILE A 64 -5.15 5.65 1.68
N VAL A 65 -4.21 4.74 1.90
CA VAL A 65 -4.47 3.31 1.68
C VAL A 65 -5.30 2.70 2.81
N LEU A 66 -5.10 3.14 4.04
CA LEU A 66 -5.89 2.68 5.18
C LEU A 66 -7.37 3.04 5.02
N PHE A 67 -7.68 4.29 4.65
CA PHE A 67 -9.07 4.72 4.51
C PHE A 67 -9.77 4.05 3.32
N GLU A 68 -9.07 3.77 2.21
CA GLU A 68 -9.64 2.98 1.12
C GLU A 68 -9.89 1.53 1.54
N ALA A 69 -8.93 0.89 2.21
CA ALA A 69 -9.13 -0.46 2.75
C ALA A 69 -10.33 -0.51 3.71
N MET A 70 -10.44 0.47 4.61
CA MET A 70 -11.57 0.60 5.53
C MET A 70 -12.90 0.82 4.79
N ARG A 71 -12.92 1.63 3.73
CA ARG A 71 -14.11 1.86 2.90
C ARG A 71 -14.60 0.55 2.28
N GLN A 72 -13.69 -0.26 1.71
CA GLN A 72 -14.03 -1.56 1.12
C GLN A 72 -14.49 -2.57 2.17
N VAL A 73 -13.79 -2.67 3.30
CA VAL A 73 -14.10 -3.64 4.36
C VAL A 73 -15.41 -3.28 5.07
N ARG A 74 -15.68 -1.99 5.32
CA ARG A 74 -16.94 -1.53 5.91
C ARG A 74 -18.13 -1.76 4.98
N ALA A 75 -17.97 -1.53 3.68
CA ALA A 75 -19.04 -1.78 2.70
C ALA A 75 -19.42 -3.27 2.59
N GLY A 76 -18.54 -4.20 2.99
CA GLY A 76 -18.85 -5.64 3.07
C GLY A 76 -19.43 -6.10 4.41
N LEU A 77 -19.61 -5.18 5.37
CA LEU A 77 -20.25 -5.45 6.68
C LEU A 77 -21.69 -4.90 6.75
N ALA A 78 -22.14 -4.17 5.73
CA ALA A 78 -23.51 -3.72 5.55
C ALA A 78 -24.24 -4.69 4.60
#